data_AF-A0AAD8DBT5-F1
#
_entry.id   AF-A0AAD8DBT5-F1
#
_cell.length_a   1.000
_cell.length_b   1.000
_cell.length_c   1.000
_cell.angle_alpha   90.00
_cell.angle_beta   90.00
_cell.angle_gamma   90.00
#
_symmetry.space_group_name_H-M   'P 1'
#
loop_
_entity.id
_entity.type
_entity.pdbx_description
1 polymer ?
#
loop_
_entity_poly.entity_id
_entity_poly.type
_entity_poly.pdbx_seq_one_letter_code
_entity_poly.pdbx_strand_id
1 'polypeptide(L)'
;MNASRSPAAPGGALFQTPPVKVLASQLRESQVCLGPSGKNVFSVKRQGSASSAPPLAVSVVWMQGTVLEVTGDQNTTVQLLDETGTFIVTGASSVPRGRPCLHRGKYVMVMGSLQSCTPEPVVRAVKMADLSENPLHQSSWRLEVEDLQQTLP
;
A
#
# COMPACT_ATOMS: atom_id res chain seq x y z
N MET A 1 32.16 12.12 37.01
CA MET A 1 31.62 11.36 35.86
C MET A 1 30.14 11.64 35.74
N ASN A 2 29.66 12.24 34.66
CA ASN A 2 28.22 12.45 34.44
C ASN A 2 27.88 11.91 33.04
N ALA A 3 27.10 10.83 33.01
CA ALA A 3 26.75 10.13 31.78
C ALA A 3 25.70 10.93 30.99
N SER A 4 26.08 11.37 29.80
CA SER A 4 25.18 11.98 28.82
C SER A 4 24.11 10.96 28.41
N ARG A 5 22.85 11.26 28.72
CA ARG A 5 21.68 10.48 28.32
C ARG A 5 21.31 10.89 26.90
N SER A 6 21.56 10.02 25.91
CA SER A 6 21.09 10.22 24.53
C SER A 6 19.55 10.29 24.49
N PRO A 7 18.93 11.17 23.70
CA PRO A 7 17.49 11.18 23.55
C PRO A 7 17.04 9.95 22.75
N ALA A 8 16.03 9.27 23.27
CA ALA A 8 15.37 8.15 22.62
C ALA A 8 14.74 8.61 21.30
N ALA A 9 14.91 7.81 20.24
CA ALA A 9 14.29 8.03 18.94
C ALA A 9 12.75 8.02 19.05
N PRO A 10 12.03 8.95 18.40
CA PRO A 10 10.58 9.00 18.46
C PRO A 10 9.97 7.89 17.59
N GLY A 11 9.71 6.74 18.20
CA GLY A 11 9.06 5.58 17.57
C GLY A 11 7.52 5.70 17.47
N GLY A 12 6.97 6.86 17.12
CA GLY A 12 5.53 7.13 17.30
C GLY A 12 4.78 7.88 16.20
N ALA A 13 5.37 8.16 15.04
CA ALA A 13 4.68 8.90 13.98
C ALA A 13 5.13 8.47 12.57
N LEU A 14 4.97 7.20 12.21
CA LEU A 14 5.38 6.74 10.88
C LEU A 14 4.38 7.14 9.78
N PHE A 15 3.10 7.34 10.12
CA PHE A 15 2.05 7.65 9.14
C PHE A 15 1.09 8.70 9.69
N GLN A 16 1.06 9.88 9.07
CA GLN A 16 0.13 10.97 9.45
C GLN A 16 -1.30 10.74 8.93
N THR A 17 -1.49 9.73 8.06
CA THR A 17 -2.79 9.34 7.49
C THR A 17 -3.00 7.83 7.63
N PRO A 18 -4.23 7.36 7.90
CA PRO A 18 -4.51 5.92 7.94
C PRO A 18 -4.26 5.29 6.56
N PRO A 19 -3.93 3.98 6.50
CA PRO A 19 -3.81 3.27 5.23
C PRO A 19 -5.15 3.23 4.52
N VAL A 20 -5.22 3.79 3.31
CA VAL A 20 -6.43 3.79 2.51
C VAL A 20 -6.43 2.57 1.58
N LYS A 21 -7.53 1.81 1.55
CA LYS A 21 -7.71 0.72 0.58
C LYS A 21 -7.81 1.30 -0.82
N VAL A 22 -6.98 0.84 -1.74
CA VAL A 22 -6.94 1.33 -3.14
C VAL A 22 -6.63 0.21 -4.12
N LEU A 23 -7.00 0.43 -5.39
CA LEU A 23 -6.65 -0.42 -6.54
C LEU A 23 -5.49 0.18 -7.34
N ALA A 24 -4.77 -0.65 -8.10
CA ALA A 24 -3.62 -0.25 -8.91
C ALA A 24 -3.98 0.80 -9.97
N SER A 25 -5.15 0.71 -10.60
CA SER A 25 -5.61 1.73 -11.56
C SER A 25 -5.80 3.10 -10.91
N GLN A 26 -6.36 3.16 -9.70
CA GLN A 26 -6.58 4.43 -8.98
C GLN A 26 -5.25 5.14 -8.72
N LEU A 27 -4.20 4.39 -8.39
CA LEU A 27 -2.87 4.92 -8.21
C LEU A 27 -2.28 5.38 -9.55
N ARG A 28 -2.38 4.56 -10.60
CA ARG A 28 -1.85 4.90 -11.93
C ARG A 28 -2.44 6.19 -12.50
N GLU A 29 -3.71 6.46 -12.21
CA GLU A 29 -4.44 7.67 -12.60
C GLU A 29 -4.32 8.83 -11.60
N SER A 30 -3.55 8.65 -10.52
CA SER A 30 -3.43 9.65 -9.47
C SER A 30 -2.65 10.89 -9.91
N GLN A 31 -2.94 12.01 -9.25
CA GLN A 31 -2.15 13.23 -9.40
C GLN A 31 -1.25 13.42 -8.19
N VAL A 32 0.01 13.82 -8.42
CA VAL A 32 0.96 14.08 -7.34
C VAL A 32 0.86 15.54 -6.92
N CYS A 33 0.66 15.76 -5.62
CA CYS A 33 0.66 17.08 -5.01
C CYS A 33 1.70 17.12 -3.87
N LEU A 34 2.22 18.30 -3.56
CA LEU A 34 3.04 18.51 -2.37
C LEU A 34 2.12 18.70 -1.16
N GLY A 35 2.27 17.83 -0.16
CA GLY A 35 1.57 17.97 1.11
C GLY A 35 2.14 19.10 1.98
N PRO A 36 1.45 19.48 3.07
CA PRO A 36 1.88 20.56 3.97
C PRO A 36 3.27 20.35 4.61
N SER A 37 3.72 19.10 4.70
CA SER A 37 5.02 18.70 5.24
C SER A 37 6.14 18.62 4.19
N GLY A 38 5.87 19.06 2.95
CA GLY A 38 6.81 18.95 1.82
C GLY A 38 6.98 17.52 1.27
N LYS A 39 6.17 16.57 1.76
CA LYS A 39 6.14 15.18 1.26
C LYS A 39 5.12 15.03 0.14
N ASN A 40 5.39 14.11 -0.78
CA ASN A 40 4.45 13.77 -1.85
C ASN A 40 3.16 13.18 -1.25
N VAL A 41 2.03 13.68 -1.73
CA VAL A 41 0.68 13.18 -1.46
C VAL A 41 0.05 12.89 -2.82
N PHE A 42 -0.57 11.72 -2.94
CA PHE A 42 -1.20 11.28 -4.18
C PHE A 42 -2.70 11.48 -4.07
N SER A 43 -3.29 12.16 -5.04
CA SER A 43 -4.73 12.38 -5.12
C SER A 43 -5.35 11.28 -6.00
N VAL A 44 -6.13 10.39 -5.39
CA VAL A 44 -6.79 9.26 -6.09
C VAL A 44 -8.28 9.52 -6.24
N LYS A 45 -8.82 9.25 -7.43
CA LYS A 45 -10.27 9.23 -7.63
C LYS A 45 -10.87 8.09 -6.83
N ARG A 46 -12.05 8.31 -6.24
CA ARG A 46 -12.76 7.28 -5.49
C ARG A 46 -13.29 6.18 -6.43
N GLN A 47 -13.33 4.97 -5.92
CA GLN A 47 -13.91 3.80 -6.58
C GLN A 47 -15.43 3.87 -6.46
N GLY A 48 -16.13 3.54 -7.55
CA GLY A 48 -17.60 3.56 -7.62
C GLY A 48 -18.15 4.70 -8.48
N SER A 49 -19.36 4.54 -9.00
CA SER A 49 -19.92 5.36 -10.08
C SER A 49 -20.60 6.67 -9.64
N ALA A 50 -20.77 6.91 -8.33
CA ALA A 50 -21.72 7.91 -7.82
C ALA A 50 -21.13 8.91 -6.81
N SER A 51 -19.82 8.90 -6.58
CA SER A 51 -19.23 9.77 -5.58
C SER A 51 -19.02 11.19 -6.13
N SER A 52 -19.86 12.14 -5.70
CA SER A 52 -19.58 13.58 -5.83
C SER A 52 -18.51 14.05 -4.82
N ALA A 53 -18.04 13.14 -3.96
CA ALA A 53 -17.06 13.45 -2.94
C ALA A 53 -15.68 13.74 -3.56
N PRO A 54 -14.88 14.60 -2.92
CA PRO A 54 -13.57 14.96 -3.45
C PRO A 54 -12.62 13.75 -3.52
N PRO A 55 -11.61 13.77 -4.42
CA PRO A 55 -10.55 12.77 -4.45
C PRO A 55 -9.85 12.59 -3.09
N LEU A 56 -9.34 11.39 -2.84
CA LEU A 56 -8.67 11.05 -1.59
C LEU A 56 -7.18 11.38 -1.66
N ALA A 57 -6.68 12.07 -0.64
CA ALA A 57 -5.25 12.30 -0.43
C ALA A 57 -4.63 11.07 0.26
N VAL A 58 -3.73 10.37 -0.43
CA VAL A 58 -3.11 9.13 0.07
C VAL A 58 -1.58 9.21 0.05
N SER A 59 -0.98 8.72 1.13
CA SER A 59 0.48 8.51 1.25
C SER A 59 0.82 7.09 1.72
N VAL A 60 -0.17 6.44 2.36
CA VAL A 60 -0.11 5.08 2.88
C VAL A 60 -1.30 4.34 2.34
N VAL A 61 -1.05 3.15 1.81
CA VAL A 61 -2.04 2.36 1.12
C VAL A 61 -2.17 0.99 1.75
N TRP A 62 -3.38 0.45 1.63
CA TRP A 62 -3.66 -0.96 1.75
C TRP A 62 -4.03 -1.48 0.36
N MET A 63 -3.27 -2.44 -0.14
CA MET A 63 -3.53 -3.08 -1.41
C MET A 63 -3.59 -4.60 -1.23
N GLN A 64 -4.23 -5.29 -2.15
CA GLN A 64 -4.22 -6.75 -2.23
C GLN A 64 -3.97 -7.18 -3.67
N GLY A 65 -3.35 -8.33 -3.86
CA GLY A 65 -3.05 -8.84 -5.19
C GLY A 65 -2.35 -10.19 -5.18
N THR A 66 -2.30 -10.81 -6.36
CA THR A 66 -1.60 -12.07 -6.59
C THR A 66 -0.14 -11.82 -6.93
N VAL A 67 0.76 -12.55 -6.28
CA VAL A 67 2.20 -12.51 -6.57
C VAL A 67 2.48 -13.07 -7.95
N LEU A 68 2.97 -12.21 -8.84
CA LEU A 68 3.45 -12.61 -10.16
C LEU A 68 4.93 -12.98 -10.11
N GLU A 69 5.76 -12.14 -9.52
CA GLU A 69 7.21 -12.31 -9.51
C GLU A 69 7.80 -11.83 -8.19
N VAL A 70 8.91 -12.47 -7.78
CA VAL A 70 9.70 -12.09 -6.61
C VAL A 70 11.15 -12.00 -7.07
N THR A 71 11.74 -10.80 -6.96
CA THR A 71 13.11 -10.50 -7.39
C THR A 71 13.92 -9.90 -6.25
N GLY A 72 15.21 -10.24 -6.19
CA GLY A 72 16.19 -9.57 -5.32
C GLY A 72 16.42 -10.23 -3.95
N ASP A 73 17.70 -10.36 -3.62
CA ASP A 73 18.21 -11.16 -2.50
C ASP A 73 18.22 -10.38 -1.17
N GLN A 74 18.43 -9.05 -1.24
CA GLN A 74 18.60 -8.17 -0.07
C GLN A 74 17.54 -7.06 0.04
N ASN A 75 16.91 -6.66 -1.08
CA ASN A 75 15.80 -5.73 -1.11
C ASN A 75 14.68 -6.30 -1.99
N THR A 76 14.04 -7.35 -1.48
CA THR A 76 13.06 -8.13 -2.23
C THR A 76 11.98 -7.23 -2.79
N THR A 77 11.89 -7.25 -4.11
CA THR A 77 10.87 -6.59 -4.92
C THR A 77 9.88 -7.65 -5.37
N VAL A 78 8.60 -7.32 -5.29
CA VAL A 78 7.51 -8.24 -5.60
C VAL A 78 6.58 -7.54 -6.57
N GLN A 79 6.33 -8.15 -7.71
CA GLN A 79 5.27 -7.68 -8.61
C GLN A 79 3.96 -8.35 -8.21
N LEU A 80 2.94 -7.55 -7.91
CA LEU A 80 1.60 -7.98 -7.58
C LEU A 80 0.63 -7.57 -8.69
N LEU A 81 -0.43 -8.36 -8.85
CA LEU A 81 -1.54 -8.09 -9.76
C LEU A 81 -2.85 -8.05 -8.98
N ASP A 82 -3.55 -6.93 -9.05
CA ASP A 82 -4.96 -6.86 -8.66
C ASP A 82 -5.88 -6.90 -9.89
N GLU A 83 -7.18 -6.77 -9.69
CA GLU A 83 -8.18 -6.81 -10.78
C GLU A 83 -8.04 -5.68 -11.81
N THR A 84 -7.28 -4.64 -11.49
CA THR A 84 -7.13 -3.40 -12.27
C THR A 84 -5.72 -3.20 -12.85
N GLY A 85 -4.78 -4.05 -12.47
CA GLY A 85 -3.45 -4.13 -13.07
C GLY A 85 -2.34 -4.38 -12.06
N THR A 86 -1.11 -4.21 -12.53
CA THR A 86 0.08 -4.52 -11.75
C THR A 86 0.56 -3.34 -10.91
N PHE A 87 1.24 -3.68 -9.82
CA PHE A 87 1.99 -2.76 -8.98
C PHE A 87 3.21 -3.47 -8.35
N ILE A 88 4.20 -2.68 -7.99
CA ILE A 88 5.48 -3.14 -7.46
C ILE A 88 5.53 -2.88 -5.95
N VAL A 89 5.95 -3.88 -5.20
CA VAL A 89 6.20 -3.78 -3.76
C VAL A 89 7.70 -3.93 -3.49
N THR A 90 8.31 -2.93 -2.86
CA THR A 90 9.74 -2.94 -2.50
C THR A 90 9.93 -3.13 -0.99
N GLY A 91 11.11 -3.61 -0.59
CA GLY A 91 11.45 -3.78 0.83
C GLY A 91 10.73 -4.93 1.53
N ALA A 92 10.19 -5.89 0.77
CA ALA A 92 9.44 -7.02 1.32
C ALA A 92 10.28 -7.88 2.29
N SER A 93 11.60 -7.94 2.10
CA SER A 93 12.55 -8.62 3.00
C SER A 93 12.63 -8.01 4.41
N SER A 94 12.27 -6.74 4.56
CA SER A 94 12.34 -5.98 5.82
C SER A 94 11.05 -6.00 6.65
N VAL A 95 9.99 -6.61 6.13
CA VAL A 95 8.70 -6.74 6.80
C VAL A 95 8.77 -7.81 7.90
N PRO A 96 8.14 -7.62 9.07
CA PRO A 96 8.06 -8.64 10.11
C PRO A 96 7.54 -9.97 9.55
N ARG A 97 8.34 -11.03 9.71
CA ARG A 97 8.10 -12.34 9.10
C ARG A 97 7.00 -13.07 9.88
N GLY A 98 5.76 -12.97 9.39
CA GLY A 98 4.69 -13.91 9.71
C GLY A 98 4.84 -15.19 8.88
N ARG A 99 3.71 -15.75 8.42
CA ARG A 99 3.72 -16.87 7.47
C ARG A 99 4.45 -16.47 6.17
N PRO A 100 5.26 -17.36 5.56
CA PRO A 100 5.84 -17.12 4.24
C PRO A 100 4.74 -16.82 3.22
N CYS A 101 4.76 -15.61 2.65
CA CYS A 101 3.74 -15.12 1.71
C CYS A 101 4.31 -14.70 0.35
N LEU A 102 5.64 -14.68 0.19
CA LEU A 102 6.33 -14.21 -1.02
C LEU A 102 6.61 -15.35 -1.99
N HIS A 103 5.56 -15.99 -2.48
CA HIS A 103 5.66 -17.04 -3.50
C HIS A 103 4.71 -16.74 -4.66
N ARG A 104 5.17 -16.99 -5.88
CA ARG A 104 4.33 -16.83 -7.08
C ARG A 104 3.01 -17.59 -6.93
N GLY A 105 1.91 -16.92 -7.29
CA GLY A 105 0.55 -17.44 -7.18
C GLY A 105 -0.14 -17.22 -5.83
N LYS A 106 0.58 -16.76 -4.80
CA LYS A 106 -0.04 -16.39 -3.52
C LYS A 106 -0.85 -15.11 -3.65
N TYR A 107 -2.03 -15.08 -3.04
CA TYR A 107 -2.82 -13.87 -2.86
C TYR A 107 -2.44 -13.23 -1.52
N VAL A 108 -2.01 -11.98 -1.56
CA VAL A 108 -1.44 -11.30 -0.38
C VAL A 108 -2.06 -9.92 -0.20
N MET A 109 -2.11 -9.47 1.05
CA MET A 109 -2.25 -8.05 1.36
C MET A 109 -0.87 -7.40 1.47
N VAL A 110 -0.80 -6.11 1.14
CA VAL A 110 0.30 -5.21 1.48
C VAL A 110 -0.24 -3.92 2.09
N MET A 111 0.35 -3.51 3.21
CA MET A 111 0.25 -2.15 3.71
C MET A 111 1.62 -1.51 3.51
N GLY A 112 1.66 -0.31 2.95
CA GLY A 112 2.92 0.35 2.65
C GLY A 112 2.79 1.82 2.29
N SER A 113 3.94 2.50 2.22
CA SER A 113 4.01 3.91 1.80
C SER A 113 4.18 4.00 0.29
N LEU A 114 3.44 4.88 -0.37
CA LEU A 114 3.59 5.13 -1.80
C LEU A 114 4.92 5.82 -2.10
N GLN A 115 5.64 5.30 -3.09
CA GLN A 115 6.89 5.89 -3.61
C GLN A 115 6.66 6.59 -4.94
N SER A 116 5.95 5.94 -5.87
CA SER A 116 5.57 6.46 -7.17
C SER A 116 4.28 5.82 -7.67
N CYS A 117 3.61 6.46 -8.62
CA CYS A 117 2.34 5.98 -9.18
C CYS A 117 2.39 5.71 -10.69
N THR A 118 3.30 6.36 -11.41
CA THR A 118 3.41 6.32 -12.87
C THR A 118 4.88 6.03 -13.26
N PRO A 119 5.15 5.18 -14.26
CA PRO A 119 4.20 4.45 -15.12
C PRO A 119 3.51 3.26 -14.43
N GLU A 120 4.14 2.70 -13.40
CA GLU A 120 3.61 1.62 -12.57
C GLU A 120 3.65 2.04 -11.08
N PRO A 121 2.61 1.73 -10.28
CA PRO A 121 2.61 2.06 -8.86
C PRO A 121 3.70 1.30 -8.11
N VAL A 122 4.43 2.00 -7.23
CA VAL A 122 5.48 1.43 -6.38
C VAL A 122 5.17 1.74 -4.92
N VAL A 123 5.10 0.68 -4.11
CA VAL A 123 4.78 0.73 -2.69
C VAL A 123 5.95 0.16 -1.88
N ARG A 124 6.45 0.91 -0.91
CA ARG A 124 7.41 0.36 0.05
C ARG A 124 6.66 -0.35 1.16
N ALA A 125 6.89 -1.65 1.30
CA ALA A 125 6.19 -2.49 2.25
C ALA A 125 6.46 -2.08 3.71
N VAL A 126 5.40 -2.10 4.50
CA VAL A 126 5.42 -1.98 5.97
C VAL A 126 4.89 -3.27 6.59
N LYS A 127 3.85 -3.83 5.99
CA LYS A 127 3.25 -5.12 6.38
C LYS A 127 2.83 -5.89 5.14
N MET A 128 3.03 -7.19 5.16
CA MET A 128 2.58 -8.16 4.16
C MET A 128 1.98 -9.36 4.87
N ALA A 129 0.91 -9.95 4.33
CA ALA A 129 0.32 -11.18 4.87
C ALA A 129 -0.30 -12.04 3.77
N ASP A 130 -0.21 -13.36 3.93
CA ASP A 130 -0.87 -14.34 3.07
C ASP A 130 -2.38 -14.32 3.33
N LEU A 131 -3.17 -14.18 2.27
CA LEU A 131 -4.64 -14.25 2.26
C LEU A 131 -5.15 -15.42 1.41
N SER A 132 -4.26 -16.29 0.93
CA SER A 132 -4.59 -17.33 -0.06
C SER A 132 -5.53 -18.42 0.44
N GLU A 133 -5.72 -18.57 1.75
CA GLU A 133 -6.57 -19.64 2.31
C GLU A 133 -8.06 -19.39 2.10
N ASN A 134 -8.47 -18.13 2.00
CA ASN A 134 -9.87 -17.77 1.83
C ASN A 134 -10.06 -16.99 0.52
N PRO A 135 -10.64 -17.61 -0.52
CA PRO A 135 -10.84 -16.97 -1.82
C PRO A 135 -11.79 -15.76 -1.75
N LEU A 136 -12.58 -15.65 -0.68
CA LEU A 136 -13.45 -14.50 -0.47
C LEU A 136 -12.66 -13.19 -0.48
N HIS A 137 -11.45 -13.16 0.08
CA HIS A 137 -10.61 -11.96 0.11
C HIS A 137 -10.32 -11.40 -1.29
N GLN A 138 -10.11 -12.27 -2.28
CA GLN A 138 -9.89 -11.83 -3.65
C GLN A 138 -11.19 -11.31 -4.27
N SER A 139 -12.28 -12.08 -4.13
CA SER A 139 -13.57 -11.70 -4.72
C SER A 139 -14.24 -10.47 -4.09
N SER A 140 -13.96 -10.19 -2.81
CA SER A 140 -14.52 -9.05 -2.08
C SER A 140 -13.69 -7.79 -2.20
N TRP A 141 -12.43 -7.88 -2.63
CA TRP A 141 -11.48 -6.79 -2.48
C TRP A 141 -11.94 -5.48 -3.12
N ARG A 142 -12.44 -5.54 -4.37
CA ARG A 142 -12.96 -4.35 -5.06
C ARG A 142 -14.15 -3.72 -4.36
N LEU A 143 -15.05 -4.54 -3.80
CA LEU A 143 -16.20 -4.08 -3.02
C LEU A 143 -15.76 -3.43 -1.71
N GLU A 144 -14.75 -4.01 -1.03
CA GLU A 144 -14.18 -3.43 0.18
C GLU A 144 -13.50 -2.07 -0.06
N VAL A 145 -12.86 -1.91 -1.22
CA VAL A 145 -12.26 -0.63 -1.64
C VAL A 145 -13.38 0.40 -1.87
N GLU A 146 -14.42 0.03 -2.61
CA GLU A 146 -15.56 0.90 -2.89
C GLU A 146 -16.29 1.33 -1.61
N ASP A 147 -16.67 0.37 -0.76
CA ASP A 147 -17.38 0.60 0.50
C ASP A 147 -16.60 1.52 1.45
N LEU A 148 -15.29 1.26 1.64
CA LEU A 148 -14.45 2.15 2.46
C LEU A 148 -14.44 3.57 1.88
N GLN A 149 -14.20 3.71 0.59
CA GLN A 149 -14.05 5.02 -0.04
C GLN A 149 -15.37 5.81 -0.11
N GLN A 150 -16.53 5.17 0.04
CA GLN A 150 -17.81 5.87 0.19
C GLN A 150 -18.02 6.46 1.59
N THR A 151 -17.35 5.92 2.61
CA THR A 151 -17.49 6.36 4.02
C THR A 151 -16.43 7.37 4.46
N LEU A 152 -15.33 7.50 3.71
CA LEU A 152 -14.29 8.49 4.00
C LEU A 152 -14.81 9.92 3.74
N PRO A 153 -14.43 10.91 4.56
CA PRO A 153 -14.80 12.31 4.35
C PRO A 153 -14.20 12.88 3.06
#